data_AF-A0A1Q3CUZ1-F1
#
_entry.id   AF-A0A1Q3CUZ1-F1
#
_cell.length_a   1.000
_cell.length_b   1.000
_cell.length_c   1.000
_cell.angle_alpha   90.00
_cell.angle_beta   90.00
_cell.angle_gamma   90.00
#
_symmetry.space_group_name_H-M   'P 1'
#
loop_
_entity.id
_entity.type
_entity.pdbx_description
1 polymer ?
#
loop_
_entity_poly.entity_id
_entity_poly.type
_entity_poly.pdbx_seq_one_letter_code
_entity_poly.pdbx_strand_id
1 'polypeptide(L)'
;ILMQLGGPDKLAELTGRRGILVRCFSGKGVTYQARNTKDVTMEMVNMQEKQLFMDGKKSVAIIYEAGSAGLSLQADRRALNQVLHLTLELPWSADRAIQQFGRTYRSNQASAEYRLLFTNLGGERRFASIVAKKLESLGALTQGDRRAGPSLSAYNYDSSYGKKAPVLMYRVIMEQLLIYFLFQDSLPVVPPRCSSEKPDTIQDFILKEKVTLVSVGIVRDSILGNRKDSVKLSGHIIDSDMQDVGRFNRLLGLPPYIQNRHLFVNILDVLVQNARIEGNLDSGIVDMRANIVELEGTPKTVHIDQMSGASTVLFTFTLDRGITWESASTMLEEKQKDGLSSANDGFYESKRGWLGRRHFILAFERY
;
A
#
# COMPACT_ATOMS: atom_id res chain seq x y z
N ILE A 1 -4.97 18.81 17.04
CA ILE A 1 -4.05 17.68 17.30
C ILE A 1 -3.22 17.89 18.56
N LEU A 2 -2.20 18.76 18.60
CA LEU A 2 -1.32 18.92 19.80
C LEU A 2 -2.11 19.15 21.11
N MET A 3 -3.07 20.08 21.09
CA MET A 3 -3.93 20.35 22.26
C MET A 3 -4.84 19.18 22.64
N GLN A 4 -5.27 18.37 21.67
CA GLN A 4 -6.11 17.18 21.92
C GLN A 4 -5.31 16.03 22.54
N LEU A 5 -3.99 16.03 22.37
CA LEU A 5 -3.06 15.04 22.96
C LEU A 5 -2.57 15.46 24.37
N GLY A 6 -3.26 16.40 25.02
CA GLY A 6 -2.92 16.88 26.37
C GLY A 6 -2.04 18.13 26.40
N GLY A 7 -1.78 18.77 25.27
CA GLY A 7 -1.05 20.04 25.20
C GLY A 7 0.44 19.92 25.56
N PRO A 8 1.16 21.06 25.68
CA PRO A 8 2.61 21.07 25.86
C PRO A 8 3.07 20.38 27.16
N ASP A 9 2.20 20.25 28.16
CA ASP A 9 2.55 19.64 29.45
C ASP A 9 2.65 18.11 29.36
N LYS A 10 1.86 17.48 28.50
CA LYS A 10 1.82 16.00 28.33
C LYS A 10 2.52 15.53 27.06
N LEU A 11 2.76 16.44 26.13
CA LEU A 11 3.28 16.17 24.80
C LEU A 11 4.73 16.62 24.67
N ALA A 12 5.61 15.70 24.31
CA ALA A 12 6.98 15.98 23.94
C ALA A 12 7.05 16.22 22.43
N GLU A 13 7.44 17.42 22.03
CA GLU A 13 7.59 17.75 20.62
C GLU A 13 9.07 17.76 20.25
N LEU A 14 9.48 16.89 19.31
CA LEU A 14 10.85 16.77 18.80
C LEU A 14 10.87 17.23 17.35
N THR A 15 11.12 18.52 17.16
CA THR A 15 11.00 19.19 15.86
C THR A 15 12.11 20.24 15.66
N GLY A 16 12.26 20.70 14.41
CA GLY A 16 13.09 21.86 14.06
C GLY A 16 12.39 23.22 14.21
N ARG A 17 11.10 23.26 14.56
CA ARG A 17 10.36 24.51 14.78
C ARG A 17 10.83 25.23 16.06
N ARG A 18 10.88 26.56 16.00
CA ARG A 18 11.28 27.44 17.12
C ARG A 18 10.15 27.76 18.10
N GLY A 19 8.90 27.55 17.71
CA GLY A 19 7.73 27.86 18.53
C GLY A 19 6.49 27.11 18.07
N ILE A 20 5.46 27.17 18.90
CA ILE A 20 4.17 26.50 18.74
C ILE A 20 3.07 27.55 18.76
N LEU A 21 2.04 27.33 17.95
CA LEU A 21 0.81 28.10 18.01
C LEU A 21 -0.14 27.44 19.02
N VAL A 22 -0.36 28.10 20.15
CA VAL A 22 -1.21 27.61 21.24
C VAL A 22 -2.54 28.35 21.19
N ARG A 23 -3.64 27.60 21.23
CA ARG A 23 -4.98 28.19 21.26
C ARG A 23 -5.33 28.54 22.70
N CYS A 24 -5.68 29.80 22.97
CA CYS A 24 -6.05 30.21 24.32
C CYS A 24 -7.39 29.56 24.72
N PHE A 25 -7.45 29.01 25.94
CA PHE A 25 -8.69 28.47 26.52
C PHE A 25 -9.81 29.51 26.65
N SER A 26 -9.46 30.80 26.69
CA SER A 26 -10.41 31.93 26.74
C SER A 26 -11.12 32.23 25.42
N GLY A 27 -10.87 31.47 24.35
CA GLY A 27 -11.49 31.67 23.03
C GLY A 27 -10.97 32.86 22.23
N LYS A 28 -10.07 33.70 22.80
CA LYS A 28 -9.53 34.94 22.21
C LYS A 28 -8.49 34.74 21.09
N GLY A 29 -8.41 33.57 20.47
CA GLY A 29 -7.55 33.31 19.32
C GLY A 29 -6.36 32.38 19.59
N VAL A 30 -5.33 32.51 18.76
CA VAL A 30 -4.13 31.66 18.74
C VAL A 30 -2.90 32.52 19.02
N THR A 31 -2.10 32.14 20.01
CA THR A 31 -0.88 32.86 20.40
C THR A 31 0.35 32.05 20.05
N TYR A 32 1.38 32.71 19.53
CA TYR A 32 2.68 32.09 19.32
C TYR A 32 3.47 32.01 20.62
N GLN A 33 3.96 30.82 20.95
CA GLN A 33 4.78 30.55 22.12
C GLN A 33 6.12 29.95 21.67
N ALA A 34 7.23 30.53 22.10
CA ALA A 34 8.55 29.97 21.85
C ALA A 34 8.72 28.65 22.63
N ARG A 35 9.46 27.69 22.05
CA ARG A 35 9.66 26.37 22.69
C ARG A 35 10.75 26.38 23.77
N ASN A 36 11.69 27.31 23.68
CA ASN A 36 12.71 27.47 24.70
C ASN A 36 12.15 28.19 25.93
N THR A 37 12.62 27.77 27.10
CA THR A 37 12.42 28.51 28.35
C THR A 37 13.63 29.40 28.62
N LYS A 38 13.57 30.22 29.68
CA LYS A 38 14.73 31.04 30.09
C LYS A 38 15.95 30.19 30.44
N ASP A 39 15.73 28.95 30.88
CA ASP A 39 16.76 28.07 31.42
C ASP A 39 17.30 27.06 30.40
N VAL A 40 16.65 26.92 29.23
CA VAL A 40 16.99 25.91 28.22
C VAL A 40 17.16 26.58 26.87
N THR A 41 18.35 26.43 26.27
CA THR A 41 18.64 26.97 24.93
C THR A 41 17.86 26.21 23.86
N MET A 42 17.59 26.85 22.72
CA MET A 42 16.85 26.23 21.62
C MET A 42 17.47 24.91 21.12
N GLU A 43 18.79 24.77 21.20
CA GLU A 43 19.52 23.56 20.81
C GLU A 43 19.26 22.39 21.77
N MET A 44 19.04 22.69 23.05
CA MET A 44 18.82 21.68 24.09
C MET A 44 17.35 21.31 24.30
N VAL A 45 16.41 22.08 23.74
CA VAL A 45 14.96 21.83 23.91
C VAL A 45 14.59 20.39 23.52
N ASN A 46 15.05 19.91 22.35
CA ASN A 46 14.74 18.54 21.92
C ASN A 46 15.31 17.48 22.89
N MET A 47 16.48 17.72 23.47
CA MET A 47 17.07 16.81 24.45
C MET A 47 16.31 16.80 25.77
N GLN A 48 15.85 17.97 26.23
CA GLN A 48 15.01 18.09 27.42
C GLN A 48 13.66 17.42 27.21
N GLU A 49 12.99 17.69 26.09
CA GLU A 49 11.72 17.07 25.72
C GLU A 49 11.82 15.54 25.65
N LYS A 50 12.90 15.04 25.04
CA LYS A 50 13.22 13.61 25.03
C LYS A 50 13.34 13.07 26.46
N GLN A 51 14.07 13.76 27.34
CA GLN A 51 14.25 13.29 28.72
C GLN A 51 12.93 13.26 29.49
N LEU A 52 12.08 14.29 29.36
CA LEU A 52 10.76 14.32 29.99
C LEU A 52 9.86 13.17 29.54
N PHE A 53 9.94 12.79 28.26
CA PHE A 53 9.25 11.61 27.76
C PHE A 53 9.83 10.30 28.32
N MET A 54 11.15 10.14 28.30
CA MET A 54 11.83 8.95 28.81
C MET A 54 11.63 8.75 30.32
N ASP A 55 11.52 9.83 31.09
CA ASP A 55 11.21 9.83 32.53
C ASP A 55 9.72 9.57 32.82
N GLY A 56 8.87 9.44 31.79
CA GLY A 56 7.41 9.26 31.94
C GLY A 56 6.64 10.51 32.36
N LYS A 57 7.28 11.68 32.43
CA LYS A 57 6.60 12.96 32.75
C LYS A 57 5.68 13.40 31.61
N LYS A 58 6.08 13.10 30.37
CA LYS A 58 5.29 13.29 29.15
C LYS A 58 4.92 11.93 28.57
N SER A 59 3.65 11.74 28.24
CA SER A 59 3.10 10.44 27.84
C SER A 59 3.13 10.21 26.33
N VAL A 60 3.23 11.29 25.54
CA VAL A 60 3.23 11.23 24.07
C VAL A 60 4.42 11.98 23.54
N ALA A 61 5.12 11.42 22.56
CA ALA A 61 6.17 12.11 21.81
C ALA A 61 5.78 12.22 20.33
N ILE A 62 5.92 13.42 19.76
CA ILE A 62 5.79 13.65 18.31
C ILE A 62 7.17 13.95 17.76
N ILE A 63 7.55 13.20 16.73
CA ILE A 63 8.86 13.26 16.12
C ILE A 63 8.70 13.74 14.69
N TYR A 64 9.43 14.79 14.34
CA TYR A 64 9.58 15.24 12.96
C TYR A 64 10.98 14.88 12.47
N GLU A 65 11.12 14.61 11.17
CA GLU A 65 12.39 14.24 10.54
C GLU A 65 13.52 15.19 10.96
N ALA A 66 13.31 16.50 10.81
CA ALA A 66 14.27 17.55 11.12
C ALA A 66 14.68 17.65 12.61
N GLY A 67 13.88 17.10 13.54
CA GLY A 67 14.14 17.15 14.98
C GLY A 67 14.65 15.83 15.57
N SER A 68 14.78 14.78 14.76
CA SER A 68 14.97 13.40 15.23
C SER A 68 16.42 12.88 15.14
N ALA A 69 17.31 13.63 14.50
CA ALA A 69 18.70 13.23 14.29
C ALA A 69 19.40 12.97 15.64
N GLY A 70 20.00 11.79 15.78
CA GLY A 70 20.74 11.39 16.99
C GLY A 70 19.89 11.05 18.22
N LEU A 71 18.56 11.20 18.18
CA LEU A 71 17.69 10.88 19.31
C LEU A 71 17.34 9.39 19.34
N SER A 72 17.20 8.84 20.55
CA SER A 72 16.68 7.50 20.81
C SER A 72 15.57 7.59 21.85
N LEU A 73 14.45 6.96 21.52
CA LEU A 73 13.21 6.89 22.32
C LEU A 73 12.83 5.43 22.57
N GLN A 74 13.82 4.54 22.58
CA GLN A 74 13.59 3.11 22.78
C GLN A 74 13.00 2.84 24.17
N ALA A 75 12.07 1.90 24.26
CA ALA A 75 11.62 1.37 25.55
C ALA A 75 12.67 0.38 26.09
N ASP A 76 13.83 0.90 26.53
CA ASP A 76 14.89 0.08 27.12
C ASP A 76 14.36 -0.65 28.35
N ARG A 77 14.71 -1.94 28.54
CA ARG A 77 14.32 -2.69 29.75
C ARG A 77 14.71 -2.03 31.07
N ARG A 78 15.69 -1.12 31.05
CA ARG A 78 16.15 -0.35 32.22
C ARG A 78 15.34 0.92 32.47
N ALA A 79 14.52 1.32 31.52
CA ALA A 79 13.70 2.52 31.61
C ALA A 79 12.24 2.15 31.89
N LEU A 80 11.53 3.03 32.61
CA LEU A 80 10.13 2.81 32.98
C LEU A 80 9.17 3.00 31.80
N ASN A 81 9.64 3.55 30.68
CA ASN A 81 8.79 3.90 29.55
C ASN A 81 8.41 2.67 28.72
N GLN A 82 7.12 2.55 28.40
CA GLN A 82 6.62 1.67 27.35
C GLN A 82 6.30 2.52 26.12
N VAL A 83 6.71 2.06 24.94
CA VAL A 83 6.60 2.85 23.70
C VAL A 83 5.85 2.05 22.65
N LEU A 84 4.74 2.61 22.19
CA LEU A 84 4.05 2.23 20.97
C LEU A 84 4.39 3.25 19.89
N HIS A 85 5.06 2.82 18.81
CA HIS A 85 5.41 3.71 17.71
C HIS A 85 4.25 3.76 16.71
N LEU A 86 3.58 4.91 16.62
CA LEU A 86 2.61 5.19 15.58
C LEU A 86 3.24 6.02 14.46
N THR A 87 3.23 5.50 13.23
CA THR A 87 3.69 6.24 12.05
C THR A 87 2.48 6.74 11.29
N LEU A 88 2.28 8.06 11.33
CA LEU A 88 1.17 8.74 10.66
C LEU A 88 1.47 9.12 9.21
N GLU A 89 2.75 9.29 8.88
CA GLU A 89 3.22 9.62 7.56
C GLU A 89 4.51 8.85 7.32
N LEU A 90 4.55 8.08 6.23
CA LEU A 90 5.75 7.35 5.84
C LEU A 90 6.70 8.29 5.10
N PRO A 91 8.01 8.27 5.43
CA PRO A 91 9.00 8.99 4.65
C PRO A 91 8.98 8.57 3.17
N TRP A 92 9.28 9.52 2.31
CA TRP A 92 9.37 9.29 0.86
C TRP A 92 10.44 8.27 0.47
N SER A 93 11.44 8.03 1.33
CA SER A 93 12.47 7.02 1.14
C SER A 93 12.41 5.94 2.21
N ALA A 94 12.57 4.70 1.77
CA ALA A 94 12.62 3.56 2.67
C ALA A 94 13.80 3.62 3.64
N ASP A 95 14.96 4.14 3.21
CA ASP A 95 16.12 4.32 4.10
C ASP A 95 15.81 5.30 5.24
N ARG A 96 15.09 6.39 4.95
CA ARG A 96 14.62 7.33 5.97
C ARG A 96 13.59 6.67 6.89
N ALA A 97 12.67 5.87 6.35
CA ALA A 97 11.71 5.10 7.14
C ALA A 97 12.41 4.14 8.12
N ILE A 98 13.42 3.41 7.67
CA ILE A 98 14.23 2.52 8.52
C ILE A 98 14.95 3.32 9.60
N GLN A 99 15.57 4.44 9.25
CA GLN A 99 16.23 5.31 10.22
C GLN A 99 15.24 5.86 11.27
N GLN A 100 13.98 6.11 10.88
CA GLN A 100 12.93 6.55 11.78
C GLN A 100 12.46 5.42 12.70
N PHE A 101 12.27 4.20 12.18
CA PHE A 101 11.92 3.04 13.00
C PHE A 101 13.03 2.69 13.98
N GLY A 102 14.29 2.81 13.58
CA GLY A 102 15.46 2.62 14.45
C GLY A 102 15.62 3.63 15.59
N ARG A 103 14.74 4.63 15.69
CA ARG A 103 14.69 5.57 16.84
C ARG A 103 14.04 4.94 18.06
N THR A 104 13.06 4.05 17.84
CA THR A 104 12.36 3.32 18.90
C THR A 104 12.75 1.85 18.91
N TYR A 105 13.04 1.26 17.75
CA TYR A 105 13.36 -0.16 17.60
C TYR A 105 14.86 -0.41 17.70
N ARG A 106 15.32 -0.94 18.84
CA ARG A 106 16.73 -1.24 19.12
C ARG A 106 16.89 -2.48 20.01
N SER A 107 18.11 -2.98 20.11
CA SER A 107 18.48 -4.08 21.01
C SER A 107 18.15 -3.74 22.46
N ASN A 108 17.76 -4.75 23.25
CA ASN A 108 17.37 -4.63 24.67
C ASN A 108 16.06 -3.84 24.96
N GLN A 109 15.16 -3.74 23.98
CA GLN A 109 13.84 -3.16 24.19
C GLN A 109 12.87 -4.12 24.91
N ALA A 110 12.06 -3.59 25.82
CA ALA A 110 11.02 -4.31 26.55
C ALA A 110 9.72 -4.46 25.74
N SER A 111 9.39 -3.46 24.91
CA SER A 111 8.26 -3.47 23.98
C SER A 111 8.72 -2.98 22.61
N ALA A 112 8.22 -3.60 21.54
CA ALA A 112 8.68 -3.42 20.18
C ALA A 112 7.53 -3.33 19.17
N GLU A 113 6.43 -2.68 19.54
CA GLU A 113 5.25 -2.58 18.69
C GLU A 113 5.26 -1.29 17.86
N TYR A 114 5.17 -1.44 16.54
CA TYR A 114 4.95 -0.34 15.61
C TYR A 114 3.63 -0.55 14.86
N ARG A 115 2.89 0.54 14.66
CA ARG A 115 1.68 0.54 13.84
C ARG A 115 1.79 1.60 12.77
N LEU A 116 1.73 1.15 11.52
CA LEU A 116 1.67 2.02 10.36
C LEU A 116 0.21 2.40 10.14
N LEU A 117 -0.08 3.70 10.19
CA LEU A 117 -1.39 4.24 9.89
C LEU A 117 -1.29 4.96 8.56
N PHE A 118 -2.14 4.56 7.63
CA PHE A 118 -2.28 5.25 6.35
C PHE A 118 -3.75 5.30 5.96
N THR A 119 -4.12 6.35 5.25
CA THR A 119 -5.49 6.47 4.72
C THR A 119 -5.71 5.52 3.55
N ASN A 120 -6.96 5.36 3.14
CA ASN A 120 -7.30 4.58 1.96
C ASN A 120 -6.98 5.28 0.63
N LEU A 121 -6.29 6.42 0.65
CA LEU A 121 -5.96 7.20 -0.54
C LEU A 121 -4.88 6.51 -1.38
N GLY A 122 -5.09 6.50 -2.69
CA GLY A 122 -4.19 5.85 -3.64
C GLY A 122 -2.74 6.37 -3.56
N GLY A 123 -2.55 7.68 -3.46
CA GLY A 123 -1.21 8.28 -3.34
C GLY A 123 -0.46 7.79 -2.10
N GLU A 124 -1.14 7.71 -0.95
CA GLU A 124 -0.53 7.23 0.29
C GLU A 124 -0.23 5.72 0.25
N ARG A 125 -1.14 4.92 -0.33
CA ARG A 125 -0.90 3.48 -0.54
C ARG A 125 0.31 3.20 -1.43
N ARG A 126 0.55 4.04 -2.45
CA ARG A 126 1.76 3.96 -3.28
C ARG A 126 3.02 4.14 -2.46
N PHE A 127 3.06 5.17 -1.61
CA PHE A 127 4.22 5.41 -0.76
C PHE A 127 4.43 4.26 0.23
N ALA A 128 3.34 3.77 0.82
CA ALA A 128 3.39 2.66 1.76
C ALA A 128 3.94 1.38 1.13
N SER A 129 3.55 1.04 -0.10
CA SER A 129 4.01 -0.17 -0.78
C SER A 129 5.50 -0.12 -1.17
N ILE A 130 6.02 1.04 -1.56
CA ILE A 130 7.45 1.23 -1.84
C ILE A 130 8.29 0.98 -0.59
N VAL A 131 7.88 1.60 0.53
CA VAL A 131 8.57 1.45 1.81
C VAL A 131 8.48 -0.01 2.27
N ALA A 132 7.30 -0.63 2.19
CA ALA A 132 7.09 -2.03 2.56
C ALA A 132 7.97 -2.98 1.74
N LYS A 133 7.99 -2.85 0.41
CA LYS A 133 8.81 -3.69 -0.47
C LYS A 133 10.30 -3.59 -0.11
N LYS A 134 10.79 -2.39 0.23
CA LYS A 134 12.18 -2.23 0.62
C LYS A 134 12.46 -2.84 2.01
N LEU A 135 11.57 -2.65 2.98
CA LEU A 135 11.66 -3.30 4.29
C LEU A 135 11.65 -4.85 4.18
N GLU A 136 10.84 -5.39 3.27
CA GLU A 136 10.81 -6.82 2.93
C GLU A 136 12.16 -7.27 2.36
N SER A 137 12.68 -6.55 1.35
CA SER A 137 13.96 -6.87 0.71
C SER A 137 15.17 -6.82 1.65
N LEU A 138 15.12 -5.98 2.68
CA LEU A 138 16.20 -5.79 3.64
C LEU A 138 16.15 -6.76 4.83
N GLY A 139 15.20 -7.69 4.84
CA GLY A 139 15.07 -8.61 5.97
C GLY A 139 14.40 -7.99 7.20
N ALA A 140 14.00 -6.72 7.17
CA ALA A 140 13.47 -6.03 8.35
C ALA A 140 12.09 -6.58 8.79
N LEU A 141 11.32 -7.13 7.86
CA LEU A 141 10.05 -7.83 8.10
C LEU A 141 10.21 -9.35 8.34
N THR A 142 11.43 -9.86 8.57
CA THR A 142 11.73 -11.30 8.53
C THR A 142 11.90 -11.98 9.88
N GLN A 143 11.81 -11.25 11.00
CA GLN A 143 11.76 -11.90 12.30
C GLN A 143 10.32 -12.25 12.69
N GLY A 144 9.96 -13.52 12.49
CA GLY A 144 8.86 -14.22 13.16
C GLY A 144 7.45 -14.00 12.64
N ASP A 145 7.11 -12.78 12.18
CA ASP A 145 5.71 -12.40 12.00
C ASP A 145 5.39 -11.76 10.63
N ARG A 146 5.86 -12.40 9.54
CA ARG A 146 5.45 -12.08 8.16
C ARG A 146 3.92 -12.22 7.91
N ARG A 147 3.15 -12.68 8.91
CA ARG A 147 1.74 -13.05 8.79
C ARG A 147 0.78 -11.99 9.36
N ALA A 148 1.27 -11.04 10.16
CA ALA A 148 0.41 -10.12 10.93
C ALA A 148 0.07 -8.79 10.23
N GLY A 149 0.36 -8.63 8.94
CA GLY A 149 0.03 -7.40 8.20
C GLY A 149 -0.63 -7.68 6.85
N PRO A 150 -1.59 -6.84 6.39
CA PRO A 150 -2.03 -6.89 5.00
C PRO A 150 -0.81 -6.72 4.09
N SER A 151 -0.62 -7.62 3.12
CA SER A 151 0.52 -7.53 2.21
C SER A 151 0.44 -6.24 1.39
N LEU A 152 1.25 -5.25 1.75
CA LEU A 152 1.33 -3.96 1.07
C LEU A 152 1.88 -4.11 -0.36
N SER A 153 2.43 -5.27 -0.70
CA SER A 153 2.87 -5.65 -2.05
C SER A 153 1.73 -5.55 -3.08
N ALA A 154 0.48 -5.81 -2.68
CA ALA A 154 -0.70 -5.70 -3.54
C ALA A 154 -0.91 -4.28 -4.08
N TYR A 155 -0.32 -3.26 -3.44
CA TYR A 155 -0.41 -1.86 -3.84
C TYR A 155 0.91 -1.32 -4.41
N ASN A 156 1.79 -2.17 -4.92
CA ASN A 156 3.03 -1.74 -5.58
C ASN A 156 2.75 -1.06 -6.93
N TYR A 157 2.45 0.24 -6.89
CA TYR A 157 2.12 1.00 -8.09
C TYR A 157 3.33 1.30 -8.97
N ASP A 158 4.57 1.08 -8.50
CA ASP A 158 5.78 1.24 -9.32
C ASP A 158 6.13 -0.03 -10.13
N SER A 159 5.31 -1.09 -10.01
CA SER A 159 5.40 -2.27 -10.85
C SER A 159 5.17 -1.95 -12.34
N SER A 160 5.56 -2.87 -13.22
CA SER A 160 5.25 -2.78 -14.65
C SER A 160 3.74 -2.63 -14.91
N TYR A 161 2.90 -3.28 -14.10
CA TYR A 161 1.45 -3.16 -14.13
C TYR A 161 0.96 -1.80 -13.64
N GLY A 162 1.55 -1.30 -12.55
CA GLY A 162 1.25 0.03 -12.00
C GLY A 162 1.62 1.18 -12.93
N LYS A 163 2.61 1.00 -13.81
CA LYS A 163 2.92 1.95 -14.91
C LYS A 163 2.01 1.81 -16.13
N LYS A 164 1.38 0.65 -16.34
CA LYS A 164 0.40 0.41 -17.42
C LYS A 164 -1.01 0.90 -17.06
N ALA A 165 -1.42 0.78 -15.79
CA ALA A 165 -2.74 1.18 -15.33
C ALA A 165 -3.13 2.65 -15.65
N PRO A 166 -2.24 3.66 -15.48
CA PRO A 166 -2.54 5.06 -15.78
C PRO A 166 -2.76 5.29 -17.27
N VAL A 167 -1.96 4.64 -18.12
CA VAL A 167 -2.11 4.70 -19.58
C VAL A 167 -3.50 4.24 -20.01
N LEU A 168 -3.94 3.07 -19.50
CA LEU A 168 -5.26 2.54 -19.79
C LEU A 168 -6.37 3.45 -19.28
N MET A 169 -6.21 3.94 -18.06
CA MET A 169 -7.18 4.84 -17.45
C MET A 169 -7.32 6.15 -18.24
N TYR A 170 -6.21 6.78 -18.61
CA TYR A 170 -6.22 8.00 -19.41
C TYR A 170 -6.84 7.78 -20.78
N ARG A 171 -6.58 6.64 -21.43
CA ARG A 171 -7.28 6.28 -22.68
C ARG A 171 -8.78 6.16 -22.48
N VAL A 172 -9.22 5.43 -21.45
CA VAL A 172 -10.66 5.29 -21.10
C VAL A 172 -11.31 6.65 -20.86
N ILE A 173 -10.64 7.53 -20.09
CA ILE A 173 -11.18 8.86 -19.78
C ILE A 173 -11.18 9.75 -21.03
N MET A 174 -10.07 9.86 -21.75
CA MET A 174 -9.89 10.85 -22.82
C MET A 174 -10.60 10.46 -24.11
N GLU A 175 -10.40 9.23 -24.58
CA GLU A 175 -10.89 8.76 -25.89
C GLU A 175 -12.39 8.42 -25.84
N GLN A 176 -13.01 8.43 -24.66
CA GLN A 176 -14.40 7.96 -24.44
C GLN A 176 -14.65 6.58 -25.06
N LEU A 177 -13.57 5.82 -25.28
CA LEU A 177 -13.64 4.52 -25.91
C LEU A 177 -14.34 3.60 -24.92
N LEU A 178 -15.58 3.27 -25.29
CA LEU A 178 -16.36 2.19 -24.71
C LEU A 178 -15.40 1.06 -24.35
N ILE A 179 -15.45 0.71 -23.06
CA ILE A 179 -14.67 -0.29 -22.34
C ILE A 179 -14.76 -1.70 -23.01
N TYR A 180 -15.50 -1.82 -24.11
CA TYR A 180 -15.77 -3.02 -24.88
C TYR A 180 -14.59 -3.51 -25.75
N PHE A 181 -13.69 -2.63 -26.22
CA PHE A 181 -12.72 -3.00 -27.26
C PHE A 181 -11.30 -3.36 -26.77
N LEU A 182 -10.92 -3.00 -25.54
CA LEU A 182 -9.55 -3.22 -25.04
C LEU A 182 -9.35 -4.58 -24.35
N PHE A 183 -10.43 -5.24 -23.93
CA PHE A 183 -10.39 -6.52 -23.23
C PHE A 183 -11.40 -7.46 -23.87
N GLN A 184 -10.97 -8.20 -24.90
CA GLN A 184 -11.70 -9.37 -25.37
C GLN A 184 -11.95 -10.29 -24.16
N ASP A 185 -13.23 -10.53 -23.86
CA ASP A 185 -13.77 -11.59 -22.99
C ASP A 185 -13.65 -11.51 -21.45
N SER A 186 -13.34 -10.37 -20.83
CA SER A 186 -13.47 -10.25 -19.35
C SER A 186 -14.02 -8.90 -18.90
N LEU A 187 -14.94 -8.94 -17.91
CA LEU A 187 -15.83 -7.87 -17.50
C LEU A 187 -15.20 -6.46 -17.46
N PRO A 188 -15.94 -5.42 -17.92
CA PRO A 188 -15.50 -4.04 -17.85
C PRO A 188 -15.25 -3.66 -16.40
N VAL A 189 -14.15 -2.96 -16.14
CA VAL A 189 -14.02 -2.23 -14.88
C VAL A 189 -15.12 -1.18 -14.85
N VAL A 190 -16.24 -1.49 -14.18
CA VAL A 190 -17.30 -0.52 -13.96
C VAL A 190 -16.77 0.51 -12.97
N PRO A 191 -16.84 1.82 -13.29
CA PRO A 191 -16.40 2.84 -12.36
C PRO A 191 -17.09 2.71 -11.00
N PRO A 192 -16.41 3.06 -9.90
CA PRO A 192 -17.01 2.99 -8.56
C PRO A 192 -18.35 3.73 -8.52
N ARG A 193 -19.40 3.05 -8.04
CA ARG A 193 -20.79 3.57 -7.94
C ARG A 193 -21.55 3.73 -9.26
N CYS A 194 -21.03 3.21 -10.36
CA CYS A 194 -21.77 3.08 -11.62
C CYS A 194 -22.35 1.66 -11.73
N SER A 195 -23.40 1.51 -12.52
CA SER A 195 -23.91 0.20 -12.96
C SER A 195 -23.81 0.13 -14.48
N SER A 196 -23.47 -1.04 -15.02
CA SER A 196 -23.49 -1.31 -16.47
C SER A 196 -24.88 -1.11 -17.08
N GLU A 197 -25.93 -1.10 -16.26
CA GLU A 197 -27.32 -0.92 -16.66
C GLU A 197 -27.74 0.55 -16.82
N LYS A 198 -26.91 1.52 -16.39
CA LYS A 198 -27.23 2.96 -16.43
C LYS A 198 -26.11 3.78 -17.12
N PRO A 199 -26.11 3.87 -18.46
CA PRO A 199 -25.02 4.50 -19.22
C PRO A 199 -24.80 5.98 -18.89
N ASP A 200 -25.84 6.71 -18.51
CA ASP A 200 -25.75 8.14 -18.16
C ASP A 200 -24.86 8.37 -16.92
N THR A 201 -24.87 7.43 -15.97
CA THR A 201 -24.02 7.51 -14.77
C THR A 201 -22.53 7.37 -15.09
N ILE A 202 -22.21 6.57 -16.11
CA ILE A 202 -20.84 6.38 -16.59
C ILE A 202 -20.36 7.63 -17.32
N GLN A 203 -21.22 8.27 -18.13
CA GLN A 203 -20.88 9.52 -18.82
C GLN A 203 -20.63 10.67 -17.84
N ASP A 204 -21.48 10.82 -16.82
CA ASP A 204 -21.30 11.82 -15.75
C ASP A 204 -20.01 11.56 -14.95
N PHE A 205 -19.70 10.29 -14.66
CA PHE A 205 -18.44 9.91 -14.03
C PHE A 205 -17.22 10.32 -14.87
N ILE A 206 -17.20 9.96 -16.16
CA ILE A 206 -16.10 10.30 -17.07
C ILE A 206 -15.93 11.82 -17.17
N LEU A 207 -17.04 12.57 -17.25
CA LEU A 207 -16.97 14.03 -17.29
C LEU A 207 -16.35 14.61 -16.01
N LYS A 208 -16.75 14.11 -14.83
CA LYS A 208 -16.19 14.53 -13.54
C LYS A 208 -14.70 14.18 -13.42
N GLU A 209 -14.29 13.01 -13.88
CA GLU A 209 -12.88 12.61 -13.93
C GLU A 209 -12.07 13.52 -14.88
N LYS A 210 -12.58 13.84 -16.07
CA LYS A 210 -11.93 14.79 -16.99
C LYS A 210 -11.71 16.16 -16.36
N VAL A 211 -12.75 16.72 -15.73
CA VAL A 211 -12.66 18.02 -15.03
C VAL A 211 -11.63 17.94 -13.90
N THR A 212 -11.61 16.84 -13.17
CA THR A 212 -10.65 16.59 -12.10
C THR A 212 -9.22 16.59 -12.64
N LEU A 213 -8.94 15.84 -13.70
CA LEU A 213 -7.60 15.75 -14.31
C LEU A 213 -7.11 17.10 -14.88
N VAL A 214 -8.00 17.92 -15.42
CA VAL A 214 -7.68 19.31 -15.81
C VAL A 214 -7.36 20.16 -14.59
N SER A 215 -8.16 20.07 -13.52
CA SER A 215 -7.98 20.88 -12.30
C SER A 215 -6.63 20.63 -11.61
N VAL A 216 -6.10 19.41 -11.71
CA VAL A 216 -4.77 19.05 -11.18
C VAL A 216 -3.65 19.21 -12.22
N GLY A 217 -3.95 19.75 -13.39
CA GLY A 217 -2.99 20.03 -14.45
C GLY A 217 -2.34 18.79 -15.08
N ILE A 218 -2.99 17.63 -14.99
CA ILE A 218 -2.56 16.41 -15.68
C ILE A 218 -2.94 16.48 -17.17
N VAL A 219 -4.19 16.89 -17.46
CA VAL A 219 -4.63 17.21 -18.81
C VAL A 219 -4.34 18.69 -19.09
N ARG A 220 -3.61 18.97 -20.16
CA ARG A 220 -3.27 20.32 -20.62
C ARG A 220 -4.12 20.72 -21.84
N ASP A 221 -4.10 22.02 -22.14
CA ASP A 221 -4.72 22.61 -23.33
C ASP A 221 -6.21 22.25 -23.48
N SER A 222 -6.94 22.34 -22.36
CA SER A 222 -8.36 21.99 -22.35
C SER A 222 -9.17 23.02 -23.13
N ILE A 223 -9.70 22.62 -24.29
CA ILE A 223 -10.65 23.42 -25.06
C ILE A 223 -12.07 23.03 -24.65
N LEU A 224 -12.88 24.03 -24.28
CA LEU A 224 -14.29 23.86 -23.98
C LEU A 224 -15.10 24.03 -25.28
N GLY A 225 -15.43 22.92 -25.94
CA GLY A 225 -16.29 22.96 -27.12
C GLY A 225 -17.77 22.95 -26.73
N ASN A 226 -18.51 24.02 -27.00
CA ASN A 226 -19.96 24.03 -26.94
C ASN A 226 -20.54 23.52 -28.27
N ARG A 227 -20.89 22.23 -28.35
CA ARG A 227 -21.91 21.77 -29.31
C ARG A 227 -23.19 21.50 -28.53
N LYS A 228 -24.32 21.93 -29.11
CA LYS A 228 -25.68 21.72 -28.59
C LYS A 228 -25.75 20.33 -27.94
N ASP A 229 -25.88 20.33 -26.62
CA ASP A 229 -26.19 19.20 -25.73
C ASP A 229 -25.04 18.33 -25.17
N SER A 230 -23.75 18.65 -25.37
CA SER A 230 -22.68 18.03 -24.55
C SER A 230 -21.42 18.89 -24.41
N VAL A 231 -20.96 19.10 -23.17
CA VAL A 231 -19.66 19.75 -22.88
C VAL A 231 -18.55 18.76 -23.25
N LYS A 232 -17.90 18.96 -24.40
CA LYS A 232 -16.75 18.16 -24.80
C LYS A 232 -15.48 18.82 -24.27
N LEU A 233 -15.00 18.32 -23.13
CA LEU A 233 -13.65 18.63 -22.65
C LEU A 233 -12.64 17.81 -23.48
N SER A 234 -11.89 18.49 -24.34
CA SER A 234 -10.75 17.92 -25.07
C SER A 234 -9.45 18.53 -24.58
N GLY A 235 -8.46 17.70 -24.27
CA GLY A 235 -7.11 18.13 -23.91
C GLY A 235 -6.11 17.02 -24.22
N HIS A 236 -4.84 17.25 -23.91
CA HIS A 236 -3.76 16.29 -24.17
C HIS A 236 -3.00 15.98 -22.89
N ILE A 237 -2.55 14.73 -22.75
CA ILE A 237 -1.65 14.29 -21.68
C ILE A 237 -0.31 14.00 -22.34
N ILE A 238 0.76 14.61 -21.83
CA ILE A 238 2.10 14.44 -22.39
C ILE A 238 2.52 12.97 -22.24
N ASP A 239 3.12 12.37 -23.28
CA ASP A 239 3.52 10.95 -23.28
C ASP A 239 4.40 10.56 -22.08
N SER A 240 5.32 11.45 -21.68
CA SER A 240 6.17 11.27 -20.50
C SER A 240 5.36 11.17 -19.20
N ASP A 241 4.19 11.81 -19.15
CA ASP A 241 3.30 11.83 -17.99
C ASP A 241 2.33 10.64 -17.98
N MET A 242 2.15 9.93 -19.10
CA MET A 242 1.20 8.83 -19.22
C MET A 242 1.58 7.59 -18.38
N GLN A 243 2.88 7.37 -18.17
CA GLN A 243 3.40 6.23 -17.39
C GLN A 243 3.94 6.66 -16.02
N ASP A 244 3.97 7.96 -15.74
CA ASP A 244 4.52 8.49 -14.50
C ASP A 244 3.48 8.43 -13.38
N VAL A 245 3.56 7.34 -12.61
CA VAL A 245 2.72 7.12 -11.42
C VAL A 245 2.97 8.20 -10.35
N GLY A 246 4.12 8.88 -10.37
CA GLY A 246 4.41 10.04 -9.52
C GLY A 246 3.46 11.22 -9.75
N ARG A 247 2.88 11.36 -10.95
CA ARG A 247 1.87 12.39 -11.23
C ARG A 247 0.60 12.22 -10.41
N PHE A 248 0.27 11.01 -9.93
CA PHE A 248 -0.86 10.79 -9.02
C PHE A 248 -0.73 11.50 -7.68
N ASN A 249 0.48 11.90 -7.29
CA ASN A 249 0.66 12.74 -6.11
C ASN A 249 -0.06 14.09 -6.25
N ARG A 250 -0.34 14.55 -7.48
CA ARG A 250 -1.18 15.73 -7.71
C ARG A 250 -2.63 15.53 -7.30
N LEU A 251 -3.13 14.29 -7.30
CA LEU A 251 -4.46 13.99 -6.78
C LEU A 251 -4.56 14.21 -5.27
N LEU A 252 -3.44 14.22 -4.52
CA LEU A 252 -3.45 14.48 -3.07
C LEU A 252 -4.02 15.85 -2.72
N GLY A 253 -4.00 16.81 -3.64
CA GLY A 253 -4.63 18.12 -3.47
C GLY A 253 -6.16 18.11 -3.58
N LEU A 254 -6.76 17.00 -3.99
CA LEU A 254 -8.20 16.86 -4.13
C LEU A 254 -8.83 16.31 -2.85
N PRO A 255 -10.13 16.57 -2.61
CA PRO A 255 -10.87 15.94 -1.53
C PRO A 255 -10.78 14.39 -1.57
N PRO A 256 -10.66 13.71 -0.41
CA PRO A 256 -10.54 12.25 -0.33
C PRO A 256 -11.61 11.47 -1.10
N TYR A 257 -12.85 11.97 -1.12
CA TYR A 257 -13.95 11.31 -1.82
C TYR A 257 -13.81 11.34 -3.35
N ILE A 258 -13.05 12.29 -3.92
CA ILE A 258 -12.74 12.36 -5.35
C ILE A 258 -11.59 11.41 -5.66
N GLN A 259 -10.52 11.45 -4.87
CA GLN A 259 -9.38 10.54 -5.02
C GLN A 259 -9.80 9.06 -4.98
N ASN A 260 -10.73 8.71 -4.09
CA ASN A 260 -11.23 7.35 -3.93
C ASN A 260 -12.25 6.91 -5.00
N ARG A 261 -12.72 7.81 -5.87
CA ARG A 261 -13.56 7.47 -7.02
C ARG A 261 -12.76 7.09 -8.25
N HIS A 262 -11.46 7.35 -8.21
CA HIS A 262 -10.58 7.22 -9.35
C HIS A 262 -10.40 5.76 -9.79
N LEU A 263 -10.41 5.55 -11.12
CA LEU A 263 -10.48 4.22 -11.75
C LEU A 263 -9.18 3.41 -11.64
N PHE A 264 -8.06 4.06 -11.30
CA PHE A 264 -6.72 3.46 -11.29
C PHE A 264 -6.64 2.15 -10.49
N VAL A 265 -7.15 2.12 -9.26
CA VAL A 265 -7.01 0.94 -8.38
C VAL A 265 -7.71 -0.26 -9.00
N ASN A 266 -8.92 -0.07 -9.54
CA ASN A 266 -9.67 -1.14 -10.17
C ASN A 266 -8.99 -1.64 -11.47
N ILE A 267 -8.42 -0.74 -12.28
CA ILE A 267 -7.65 -1.13 -13.48
C ILE A 267 -6.40 -1.91 -13.07
N LEU A 268 -5.69 -1.45 -12.04
CA LEU A 268 -4.52 -2.15 -11.53
C LEU A 268 -4.89 -3.55 -11.05
N ASP A 269 -5.99 -3.70 -10.31
CA ASP A 269 -6.47 -5.00 -9.83
C ASP A 269 -6.76 -5.95 -11.00
N VAL A 270 -7.42 -5.49 -12.07
CA VAL A 270 -7.67 -6.31 -13.27
C VAL A 270 -6.37 -6.68 -13.96
N LEU A 271 -5.43 -5.74 -14.12
CA LEU A 271 -4.12 -6.06 -14.72
C LEU A 271 -3.35 -7.11 -13.91
N VAL A 272 -3.37 -6.99 -12.58
CA VAL A 272 -2.74 -7.97 -11.69
C VAL A 272 -3.45 -9.31 -11.75
N GLN A 273 -4.79 -9.34 -11.80
CA GLN A 273 -5.56 -10.58 -11.95
C GLN A 273 -5.26 -11.28 -13.29
N ASN A 274 -5.23 -10.54 -14.40
CA ASN A 274 -4.89 -11.11 -15.71
C ASN A 274 -3.46 -11.65 -15.71
N ALA A 275 -2.51 -10.92 -15.14
CA ALA A 275 -1.14 -11.39 -14.99
C ALA A 275 -1.04 -12.65 -14.11
N ARG A 276 -1.89 -12.81 -13.08
CA ARG A 276 -1.96 -14.04 -12.28
C ARG A 276 -2.47 -15.21 -13.11
N ILE A 277 -3.53 -14.99 -13.90
CA ILE A 277 -4.13 -16.03 -14.74
C ILE A 277 -3.15 -16.48 -15.83
N GLU A 278 -2.42 -15.54 -16.43
CA GLU A 278 -1.40 -15.81 -17.45
C GLU A 278 -0.09 -16.37 -16.89
N GLY A 279 0.09 -16.38 -15.57
CA GLY A 279 1.34 -16.81 -14.92
C GLY A 279 2.50 -15.82 -15.03
N ASN A 280 2.23 -14.59 -15.48
CA ASN A 280 3.22 -13.54 -15.70
C ASN A 280 3.45 -12.65 -14.46
N LEU A 281 2.69 -12.82 -13.37
CA LEU A 281 2.77 -11.94 -12.20
C LEU A 281 4.10 -12.11 -11.44
N ASP A 282 4.97 -11.12 -11.54
CA ASP A 282 6.11 -10.96 -10.63
C ASP A 282 5.67 -10.34 -9.29
N SER A 283 5.63 -11.16 -8.25
CA SER A 283 5.30 -10.73 -6.87
C SER A 283 6.56 -10.46 -6.02
N GLY A 284 7.75 -10.44 -6.63
CA GLY A 284 9.01 -10.31 -5.91
C GLY A 284 9.37 -11.57 -5.13
N ILE A 285 9.80 -11.41 -3.87
CA ILE A 285 10.18 -12.54 -3.01
C ILE A 285 8.90 -13.18 -2.46
N VAL A 286 8.63 -14.41 -2.89
CA VAL A 286 7.42 -15.16 -2.50
C VAL A 286 7.82 -16.40 -1.71
N ASP A 287 7.23 -16.58 -0.53
CA ASP A 287 7.30 -17.85 0.19
C ASP A 287 6.39 -18.86 -0.53
N MET A 288 6.98 -19.81 -1.23
CA MET A 288 6.25 -20.87 -1.93
C MET A 288 6.01 -22.03 -0.97
N ARG A 289 4.75 -22.45 -0.83
CA ARG A 289 4.38 -23.68 -0.12
C ARG A 289 3.80 -24.67 -1.13
N ALA A 290 4.22 -25.91 -0.97
CA ALA A 290 3.77 -27.05 -1.74
C ALA A 290 3.94 -28.30 -0.87
N ASN A 291 3.16 -29.34 -1.14
CA ASN A 291 3.32 -30.63 -0.48
C ASN A 291 4.57 -31.33 -1.01
N ILE A 292 4.86 -31.15 -2.30
CA ILE A 292 6.07 -31.66 -2.96
C ILE A 292 6.74 -30.50 -3.69
N VAL A 293 8.06 -30.37 -3.50
CA VAL A 293 8.93 -29.39 -4.17
C VAL A 293 10.06 -30.16 -4.83
N GLU A 294 10.11 -30.15 -6.15
CA GLU A 294 11.16 -30.82 -6.93
C GLU A 294 11.99 -29.79 -7.68
N LEU A 295 13.32 -29.94 -7.65
CA LEU A 295 14.22 -29.11 -8.44
C LEU A 295 14.22 -29.64 -9.88
N GLU A 296 13.85 -28.78 -10.82
CA GLU A 296 13.84 -29.10 -12.24
C GLU A 296 15.23 -28.83 -12.85
N GLY A 297 15.95 -29.93 -13.14
CA GLY A 297 17.26 -29.87 -13.76
C GLY A 297 18.36 -29.30 -12.85
N THR A 298 19.45 -28.82 -13.46
CA THR A 298 20.57 -28.21 -12.73
C THR A 298 20.43 -26.68 -12.69
N PRO A 299 20.83 -26.05 -11.56
CA PRO A 299 20.79 -24.59 -11.44
C PRO A 299 21.64 -23.92 -12.53
N LYS A 300 21.11 -22.87 -13.16
CA LYS A 300 21.76 -22.17 -14.27
C LYS A 300 22.29 -20.82 -13.82
N THR A 301 23.59 -20.58 -13.95
CA THR A 301 24.16 -19.24 -13.73
C THR A 301 23.71 -18.31 -14.86
N VAL A 302 22.90 -17.31 -14.53
CA VAL A 302 22.32 -16.37 -15.51
C VAL A 302 23.12 -15.08 -15.63
N HIS A 303 23.86 -14.70 -14.60
CA HIS A 303 24.68 -13.50 -14.60
C HIS A 303 25.84 -13.62 -13.61
N ILE A 304 26.96 -12.98 -13.93
CA ILE A 304 28.08 -12.80 -13.01
C ILE A 304 28.44 -11.31 -13.04
N ASP A 305 28.36 -10.66 -11.89
CA ASP A 305 28.70 -9.25 -11.75
C ASP A 305 30.21 -9.04 -11.96
N GLN A 306 30.58 -8.15 -12.88
CA GLN A 306 31.97 -7.98 -13.30
C GLN A 306 32.86 -7.31 -12.25
N MET A 307 32.29 -6.54 -11.31
CA MET A 307 33.07 -5.84 -10.29
C MET A 307 33.26 -6.66 -9.02
N SER A 308 32.22 -7.35 -8.56
CA SER A 308 32.21 -8.11 -7.31
C SER A 308 32.47 -9.61 -7.49
N GLY A 309 32.33 -10.14 -8.72
CA GLY A 309 32.39 -11.58 -8.99
C GLY A 309 31.19 -12.37 -8.46
N ALA A 310 30.14 -11.70 -7.96
CA ALA A 310 28.94 -12.34 -7.46
C ALA A 310 28.16 -13.01 -8.60
N SER A 311 27.73 -14.26 -8.40
CA SER A 311 26.94 -15.02 -9.38
C SER A 311 25.45 -15.01 -9.04
N THR A 312 24.62 -14.75 -10.06
CA THR A 312 23.17 -14.92 -10.02
C THR A 312 22.83 -16.27 -10.63
N VAL A 313 22.20 -17.14 -9.84
CA VAL A 313 21.85 -18.51 -10.25
C VAL A 313 20.33 -18.67 -10.26
N LEU A 314 19.80 -19.17 -11.38
CA LEU A 314 18.40 -19.51 -11.57
C LEU A 314 18.16 -20.95 -11.11
N PHE A 315 17.22 -21.12 -10.19
CA PHE A 315 16.68 -22.40 -9.76
C PHE A 315 15.24 -22.50 -10.27
N THR A 316 14.93 -23.56 -11.00
CA THR A 316 13.57 -23.86 -11.44
C THR A 316 13.02 -24.96 -10.56
N PHE A 317 11.85 -24.75 -9.95
CA PHE A 317 11.20 -25.75 -9.11
C PHE A 317 9.84 -26.12 -9.69
N THR A 318 9.52 -27.40 -9.68
CA THR A 318 8.16 -27.92 -9.87
C THR A 318 7.50 -28.05 -8.51
N LEU A 319 6.30 -27.49 -8.36
CA LEU A 319 5.56 -27.46 -7.10
C LEU A 319 4.25 -28.24 -7.24
N ASP A 320 4.04 -29.22 -6.39
CA ASP A 320 2.73 -29.88 -6.24
C ASP A 320 2.01 -29.35 -4.99
N ARG A 321 0.94 -28.59 -5.22
CA ARG A 321 0.04 -28.06 -4.18
C ARG A 321 -1.23 -28.90 -4.03
N GLY A 322 -1.36 -29.96 -4.83
CA GLY A 322 -2.47 -30.90 -4.76
C GLY A 322 -2.43 -31.71 -3.48
N ILE A 323 -3.58 -32.29 -3.16
CA ILE A 323 -3.74 -33.28 -2.09
C ILE A 323 -3.80 -34.66 -2.72
N THR A 324 -3.28 -35.68 -2.04
CA THR A 324 -3.41 -37.05 -2.54
C THR A 324 -4.87 -37.50 -2.50
N TRP A 325 -5.22 -38.46 -3.36
CA TRP A 325 -6.59 -38.97 -3.44
C TRP A 325 -7.06 -39.57 -2.11
N GLU A 326 -6.17 -40.26 -1.39
CA GLU A 326 -6.46 -40.91 -0.11
C GLU A 326 -6.78 -39.86 0.96
N SER A 327 -5.98 -38.79 1.02
CA SER A 327 -6.19 -37.71 1.98
C SER A 327 -7.47 -36.93 1.67
N ALA A 328 -7.74 -36.65 0.39
CA ALA A 328 -8.98 -35.99 -0.02
C ALA A 328 -10.22 -36.84 0.27
N SER A 329 -10.13 -38.15 0.04
CA SER A 329 -11.21 -39.11 0.32
C SER A 329 -11.48 -39.20 1.82
N THR A 330 -10.43 -39.23 2.64
CA THR A 330 -10.54 -39.20 4.11
C THR A 330 -11.25 -37.92 4.60
N MET A 331 -10.92 -36.76 4.04
CA MET A 331 -11.59 -35.49 4.38
C MET A 331 -13.08 -35.50 4.06
N LEU A 332 -13.48 -36.12 2.94
CA LEU A 332 -14.90 -36.25 2.59
C LEU A 332 -15.62 -37.21 3.55
N GLU A 333 -15.00 -38.35 3.88
CA GLU A 333 -15.57 -39.32 4.83
C GLU A 333 -15.73 -38.75 6.24
N GLU A 334 -14.74 -37.99 6.73
CA GLU A 334 -14.82 -37.31 8.03
C GLU A 334 -15.97 -36.29 8.05
N LYS A 335 -16.11 -35.47 7.02
CA LYS A 335 -17.20 -34.49 6.94
C LYS A 335 -18.58 -35.14 6.82
N GLN A 336 -18.67 -36.31 6.18
CA GLN A 336 -19.89 -37.11 6.12
C GLN A 336 -20.25 -37.70 7.49
N LYS A 337 -19.26 -38.12 8.29
CA LYS A 337 -19.47 -38.62 9.66
C LYS A 337 -19.91 -37.52 10.63
N ASP A 338 -19.44 -36.29 10.44
CA ASP A 338 -19.78 -35.14 11.29
C ASP A 338 -21.22 -34.60 11.07
N GLY A 339 -22.01 -35.21 10.19
CA GLY A 339 -23.43 -34.87 9.98
C GLY A 339 -23.68 -33.51 9.33
N LEU A 340 -22.62 -32.84 8.86
CA LEU A 340 -22.62 -31.52 8.19
C LEU A 340 -22.49 -31.64 6.67
N SER A 341 -22.73 -32.82 6.10
CA SER A 341 -22.62 -33.06 4.66
C SER A 341 -23.80 -32.42 3.91
N SER A 342 -23.49 -31.53 2.98
CA SER A 342 -24.45 -31.10 1.97
C SER A 342 -24.50 -32.10 0.81
N ALA A 343 -25.60 -32.10 0.04
CA ALA A 343 -25.71 -32.83 -1.22
C ALA A 343 -24.72 -32.34 -2.29
N ASN A 344 -24.18 -31.11 -2.12
CA ASN A 344 -23.18 -30.53 -3.01
C ASN A 344 -21.73 -30.73 -2.52
N ASP A 345 -21.51 -31.55 -1.49
CA ASP A 345 -20.16 -31.91 -1.05
C ASP A 345 -19.65 -33.09 -1.88
N GLY A 346 -18.48 -32.93 -2.52
CA GLY A 346 -17.92 -34.01 -3.32
C GLY A 346 -16.82 -33.59 -4.29
N PHE A 347 -16.44 -34.53 -5.15
CA PHE A 347 -15.43 -34.33 -6.17
C PHE A 347 -16.05 -33.83 -7.48
N TYR A 348 -15.48 -32.76 -8.01
CA TYR A 348 -15.92 -32.11 -9.23
C TYR A 348 -14.79 -32.11 -10.26
N GLU A 349 -15.14 -32.42 -11.51
CA GLU A 349 -14.24 -32.31 -12.66
C GLU A 349 -14.41 -30.95 -13.33
N SER A 350 -13.31 -30.27 -13.61
CA SER A 350 -13.34 -29.02 -14.37
C SER A 350 -13.79 -29.25 -15.81
N LYS A 351 -14.80 -28.49 -16.25
CA LYS A 351 -15.30 -28.51 -17.64
C LYS A 351 -14.26 -28.03 -18.67
N ARG A 352 -13.30 -27.19 -18.26
CA ARG A 352 -12.20 -26.72 -19.12
C ARG A 352 -10.89 -27.30 -18.61
N GLY A 353 -10.09 -27.82 -19.54
CA GLY A 353 -8.71 -28.20 -19.24
C GLY A 353 -7.89 -26.96 -18.89
N TRP A 354 -7.06 -27.07 -17.85
CA TRP A 354 -6.07 -26.06 -17.49
C TRP A 354 -4.70 -26.70 -17.67
N LEU A 355 -3.75 -26.01 -18.31
CA LEU A 355 -2.41 -26.56 -18.63
C LEU A 355 -2.45 -27.94 -19.34
N GLY A 356 -3.45 -28.16 -20.21
CA GLY A 356 -3.59 -29.42 -20.96
C GLY A 356 -4.12 -30.61 -20.15
N ARG A 357 -4.51 -30.43 -18.88
CA ARG A 357 -5.06 -31.49 -18.02
C ARG A 357 -6.43 -31.10 -17.46
N ARG A 358 -7.30 -32.08 -17.26
CA ARG A 358 -8.54 -31.91 -16.49
C ARG A 358 -8.21 -31.99 -15.01
N HIS A 359 -8.79 -31.08 -14.23
CA HIS A 359 -8.52 -30.96 -12.81
C HIS A 359 -9.72 -31.48 -12.02
N PHE A 360 -9.44 -32.20 -10.94
CA PHE A 360 -10.44 -32.68 -9.99
C PHE A 360 -10.33 -31.85 -8.70
N ILE A 361 -11.46 -31.41 -8.18
CA ILE A 361 -11.54 -30.54 -7.01
C ILE A 361 -12.49 -31.18 -6.01
N LEU A 362 -12.04 -31.35 -4.77
CA LEU A 362 -12.93 -31.62 -3.65
C LEU A 362 -13.54 -30.29 -3.19
N ALA A 363 -14.85 -30.15 -3.30
CA ALA A 363 -15.56 -28.95 -2.89
C ALA A 363 -16.50 -29.23 -1.72
N PHE A 364 -16.59 -28.26 -0.83
CA PHE A 364 -17.43 -28.28 0.35
C PHE A 364 -18.34 -27.05 0.35
N GLU A 365 -19.64 -27.26 0.40
CA GLU A 365 -20.61 -26.18 0.58
C GLU A 365 -20.43 -25.58 1.97
N ARG A 366 -20.36 -24.25 2.03
CA ARG A 366 -20.14 -23.49 3.25
C ARG A 366 -21.47 -22.83 3.64
N TYR A 367 -22.02 -23.21 4.79
CA TYR A 367 -23.22 -22.59 5.36
C TYR A 367 -22.93 -21.21 5.95
#